data_AF-A0A257LGW9-F1
#
_entry.id   AF-A0A257LGW9-F1
#
_cell.length_a   1.000
_cell.length_b   1.000
_cell.length_c   1.000
_cell.angle_alpha   90.00
_cell.angle_beta   90.00
_cell.angle_gamma   90.00
#
_symmetry.space_group_name_H-M   'P 1'
#
loop_
_entity.id
_entity.type
_entity.pdbx_description
1 polymer ?
#
loop_
_entity_poly.entity_id
_entity_poly.type
_entity_poly.pdbx_seq_one_letter_code
_entity_poly.pdbx_strand_id
1 'polypeptide(L)'
;MLRAVHRLEALAFSHRGAILLLLGLLTAAMAWFAAQLRMEAGFEKQMPLGHEYIQTFQTYRADLLGANRLNIVVKARQGTVWNAAALKRLYEVTQAVTFLPSVERLGVQSLWTPNSFVNEITEEGFRADPLIAGTITPDQLTEATIADIRRATAQGG
;
A
#
# COMPACT_ATOMS: atom_id res chain seq x y z
N MET A 1 39.59 -12.36 43.46
CA MET A 1 39.28 -12.00 42.06
C MET A 1 40.30 -12.59 41.07
N LEU A 2 41.59 -12.26 41.15
CA LEU A 2 42.63 -12.77 40.22
C LEU A 2 42.74 -14.31 40.12
N ARG A 3 42.63 -15.04 41.24
CA ARG A 3 42.73 -16.51 41.25
C ARG A 3 41.58 -17.22 40.52
N ALA A 4 40.39 -16.62 40.51
CA ALA A 4 39.23 -17.18 39.81
C ALA A 4 39.40 -17.01 38.29
N VAL A 5 39.92 -15.85 37.87
CA VAL A 5 40.22 -15.55 36.46
C VAL A 5 41.29 -16.50 35.91
N HIS A 6 42.40 -16.70 36.64
CA HIS A 6 43.46 -17.64 36.21
C HIS A 6 42.98 -19.10 36.09
N ARG A 7 42.04 -19.53 36.96
CA ARG A 7 41.46 -20.88 36.87
C ARG A 7 40.52 -21.03 35.66
N LEU A 8 39.71 -20.00 35.39
CA LEU A 8 38.87 -19.95 34.19
C LEU A 8 39.70 -19.91 32.91
N GLU A 9 40.81 -19.17 32.92
CA GLU A 9 41.76 -19.09 31.82
C GLU A 9 42.39 -20.46 31.52
N ALA A 10 42.91 -21.15 32.54
CA ALA A 10 43.47 -22.49 32.38
C ALA A 10 42.42 -23.52 31.89
N LEU A 11 41.17 -23.42 32.38
CA LEU A 11 40.08 -24.27 31.93
C LEU A 11 39.69 -23.97 30.46
N ALA A 12 39.65 -22.69 30.08
CA ALA A 12 39.29 -22.25 28.75
C ALA A 12 40.37 -22.62 27.71
N PHE A 13 41.65 -22.43 28.04
CA PHE A 13 42.74 -22.79 27.14
C PHE A 13 42.99 -24.30 27.05
N SER A 14 42.70 -25.07 28.11
CA SER A 14 42.78 -26.55 28.05
C SER A 14 41.67 -27.16 27.17
N HIS A 15 40.49 -26.54 27.12
CA HIS A 15 39.35 -27.01 26.33
C HIS A 15 39.05 -26.11 25.11
N ARG A 16 40.07 -25.42 24.59
CA ARG A 16 39.95 -24.43 23.51
C ARG A 16 39.15 -24.92 22.29
N GLY A 17 39.33 -26.19 21.90
CA GLY A 17 38.59 -26.79 20.78
C GLY A 17 37.09 -26.95 21.06
N ALA A 18 36.72 -27.42 22.26
CA ALA A 18 35.33 -27.58 22.65
C ALA A 18 34.62 -26.22 22.80
N ILE A 19 35.32 -25.21 23.30
CA ILE A 19 34.78 -23.85 23.45
C ILE A 19 34.59 -23.18 22.08
N LEU A 20 35.56 -23.31 21.17
CA LEU A 20 35.43 -22.79 19.81
C LEU A 20 34.29 -23.49 19.05
N LEU A 21 34.12 -24.80 19.23
CA LEU A 21 33.02 -25.54 18.63
C LEU A 21 31.67 -25.07 19.21
N LEU A 22 31.57 -24.89 20.53
CA LEU A 22 30.37 -24.37 21.18
C LEU A 22 30.01 -22.97 20.68
N LEU A 23 30.99 -22.06 20.61
CA LEU A 23 30.78 -20.72 20.04
C LEU A 23 30.34 -20.81 18.59
N GLY A 24 30.99 -21.65 17.78
CA GLY A 24 30.64 -21.86 16.38
C GLY A 24 29.20 -22.37 16.20
N LEU A 25 28.77 -23.32 17.02
CA LEU A 25 27.40 -23.81 17.02
C LEU A 25 26.40 -22.72 17.45
N LEU A 26 26.72 -21.94 18.48
CA LEU A 26 25.87 -20.83 18.92
C LEU A 26 25.76 -19.77 17.82
N THR A 27 26.86 -19.41 17.17
CA THR A 27 26.87 -18.49 16.03
C THR A 27 26.06 -19.02 14.87
N ALA A 28 26.19 -20.31 14.53
CA ALA A 28 25.39 -20.93 13.47
C ALA A 28 23.89 -20.93 13.81
N ALA A 29 23.51 -21.21 15.06
CA ALA A 29 22.14 -21.14 15.52
C ALA A 29 21.57 -19.70 15.43
N MET A 30 22.34 -18.70 15.88
CA MET A 30 21.96 -17.30 15.74
C MET A 30 21.83 -16.88 14.27
N ALA A 31 22.74 -17.33 13.40
CA ALA A 31 22.69 -17.07 11.97
C ALA A 31 21.44 -17.68 11.32
N TRP A 32 21.05 -18.89 11.73
CA TRP A 32 19.83 -19.55 11.27
C TRP A 32 18.58 -18.73 11.64
N PHE A 33 18.46 -18.27 12.89
CA PHE A 33 17.34 -17.41 13.30
C PHE A 33 17.37 -16.03 12.63
N ALA A 34 18.55 -15.45 12.45
CA ALA A 34 18.71 -14.18 11.75
C ALA A 34 18.25 -14.28 10.28
N ALA A 35 18.53 -15.39 9.60
CA ALA A 35 18.07 -15.63 8.23
C ALA A 35 16.54 -15.79 8.12
N GLN A 36 15.85 -16.12 9.21
CA GLN A 36 14.40 -16.22 9.27
C GLN A 36 13.71 -14.89 9.62
N LEU A 37 14.48 -13.87 10.02
CA LEU A 37 13.94 -12.59 10.43
C LEU A 37 13.27 -11.90 9.25
N ARG A 38 11.95 -11.73 9.33
CA ARG A 38 11.18 -10.96 8.35
C ARG A 38 11.12 -9.51 8.78
N MET A 39 11.54 -8.62 7.89
CA MET A 39 11.38 -7.19 8.12
C MET A 39 9.89 -6.85 8.08
N GLU A 40 9.31 -6.51 9.23
CA GLU A 40 7.92 -6.06 9.35
C GLU A 40 7.90 -4.57 9.70
N ALA A 41 7.89 -3.73 8.67
CA ALA A 41 7.72 -2.28 8.81
C ALA A 41 6.22 -1.93 8.79
N GLY A 42 5.50 -2.32 9.84
CA GLY A 42 4.11 -1.88 10.05
C GLY A 42 4.08 -0.45 10.58
N PHE A 43 3.18 0.39 10.07
CA PHE A 43 2.94 1.75 10.58
C PHE A 43 2.72 1.75 12.10
N GLU A 44 2.09 0.69 12.61
CA GLU A 44 1.79 0.52 14.03
C GLU A 44 3.02 0.42 14.91
N LYS A 45 4.10 -0.22 14.42
CA LYS A 45 5.34 -0.42 15.18
C LYS A 45 6.18 0.87 15.26
N GLN A 46 5.84 1.88 14.47
CA GLN A 46 6.48 3.19 14.50
C GLN A 46 5.73 4.18 15.41
N MET A 47 4.53 3.81 15.89
CA MET A 47 3.74 4.70 16.75
C MET A 47 4.26 4.71 18.20
N PRO A 48 4.23 5.85 18.90
CA PRO A 48 4.66 5.94 20.29
C PRO A 48 3.82 5.06 21.21
N LEU A 49 4.45 4.07 21.83
CA LEU A 49 3.78 3.19 22.80
C LEU A 49 3.39 4.01 24.05
N GLY A 50 2.10 3.95 24.43
CA GLY A 50 1.58 4.55 25.66
C GLY A 50 0.99 5.96 25.55
N HIS A 51 1.01 6.58 24.37
CA HIS A 51 0.44 7.92 24.18
C HIS A 51 -1.10 7.90 24.08
N GLU A 52 -1.81 8.87 24.68
CA GLU A 52 -3.28 8.89 24.73
C GLU A 52 -3.93 8.83 23.33
N TYR A 53 -3.43 9.63 22.37
CA TYR A 53 -3.92 9.60 20.98
C TYR A 53 -3.76 8.25 20.29
N ILE A 54 -2.71 7.49 20.62
CA ILE A 54 -2.52 6.14 20.07
C ILE A 54 -3.53 5.17 20.68
N GLN A 55 -3.91 5.35 21.94
CA GLN A 55 -4.98 4.54 22.56
C GLN A 55 -6.31 4.82 21.87
N THR A 56 -6.67 6.09 21.67
CA THR A 56 -7.87 6.48 20.92
C THR A 56 -7.85 5.95 19.50
N PHE A 57 -6.72 6.07 18.79
CA PHE A 57 -6.55 5.51 17.45
C PHE A 57 -6.79 4.00 17.44
N GLN A 58 -6.22 3.24 18.39
CA GLN A 58 -6.41 1.78 18.45
C GLN A 58 -7.86 1.38 18.75
N THR A 59 -8.57 2.15 19.58
CA THR A 59 -10.00 1.93 19.87
C THR A 59 -10.86 2.08 18.62
N TYR A 60 -10.63 3.13 17.82
CA TYR A 60 -11.45 3.45 16.65
C TYR A 60 -10.84 2.99 15.32
N ARG A 61 -9.71 2.28 15.33
CA ARG A 61 -8.98 1.92 14.12
C ARG A 61 -9.82 1.15 13.10
N ALA A 62 -10.74 0.31 13.58
CA ALA A 62 -11.64 -0.46 12.72
C ALA A 62 -12.79 0.38 12.14
N ASP A 63 -13.10 1.51 12.78
CA ASP A 63 -14.18 2.43 12.41
C ASP A 63 -13.69 3.58 11.50
N LEU A 64 -12.38 3.81 11.47
CA LEU A 64 -11.74 4.81 10.63
C LEU A 64 -11.33 4.21 9.27
N LEU A 65 -11.37 5.05 8.23
CA LEU A 65 -10.86 4.71 6.90
C LEU A 65 -9.44 4.15 7.04
N GLY A 66 -9.20 2.95 6.49
CA GLY A 66 -7.93 2.27 6.61
C GLY A 66 -6.76 3.11 6.06
N ALA A 67 -5.63 3.13 6.76
CA ALA A 67 -4.42 3.82 6.30
C ALA A 67 -3.79 3.17 5.06
N ASN A 68 -4.15 1.91 4.77
CA ASN A 68 -3.62 1.17 3.64
C ASN A 68 -4.30 1.61 2.36
N ARG A 69 -3.53 2.21 1.46
CA ARG A 69 -3.96 2.55 0.10
C ARG A 69 -3.29 1.63 -0.91
N LEU A 70 -4.10 1.07 -1.82
CA LEU A 70 -3.62 0.28 -2.95
C LEU A 70 -3.80 1.07 -4.24
N ASN A 71 -2.70 1.33 -4.94
CA ASN A 71 -2.72 2.00 -6.25
C ASN A 71 -2.58 0.96 -7.36
N ILE A 72 -3.59 0.86 -8.21
CA ILE A 72 -3.63 -0.09 -9.33
C ILE A 72 -3.52 0.70 -10.63
N VAL A 73 -2.50 0.40 -11.44
CA VAL A 73 -2.26 1.09 -12.72
C VAL A 73 -2.63 0.18 -13.88
N VAL A 74 -3.59 0.60 -14.70
CA VAL A 74 -3.98 -0.09 -15.93
C VAL A 74 -3.33 0.60 -17.12
N LYS A 75 -2.41 -0.09 -17.80
CA LYS A 75 -1.67 0.44 -18.96
C LYS A 75 -2.11 -0.25 -20.25
N ALA A 76 -2.41 0.54 -21.28
CA ALA A 76 -2.58 0.04 -22.64
C ALA A 76 -1.24 -0.50 -23.18
N ARG A 77 -1.23 -1.73 -23.71
CA ARG A 77 -0.01 -2.36 -24.27
C ARG A 77 0.42 -1.70 -25.58
N GLN A 78 -0.54 -1.18 -26.33
CA GLN A 78 -0.36 -0.58 -27.65
C GLN A 78 -1.24 0.67 -27.74
N GLY A 79 -0.71 1.76 -28.30
CA GLY A 79 -1.45 3.02 -28.45
C GLY A 79 -1.71 3.76 -27.13
N THR A 80 -2.82 4.49 -27.09
CA THR A 80 -3.21 5.34 -25.95
C THR A 80 -4.31 4.69 -25.11
N VAL A 81 -4.52 5.15 -23.88
CA VAL A 81 -5.64 4.71 -23.01
C VAL A 81 -7.00 5.24 -23.48
N TRP A 82 -7.02 6.22 -24.39
CA TRP A 82 -8.23 6.88 -24.89
C TRP A 82 -8.89 6.09 -26.02
N ASN A 83 -9.31 4.87 -25.70
CA ASN A 83 -10.09 4.03 -26.61
C ASN A 83 -11.11 3.20 -25.81
N ALA A 84 -12.16 2.74 -26.49
CA ALA A 84 -13.26 2.03 -25.84
C ALA A 84 -12.80 0.77 -25.11
N ALA A 85 -11.89 -0.01 -25.69
CA ALA A 85 -11.40 -1.25 -25.08
C ALA A 85 -10.60 -0.99 -23.79
N ALA A 86 -9.75 0.03 -23.78
CA ALA A 86 -8.95 0.40 -22.61
C ALA A 86 -9.82 0.98 -21.48
N LEU A 87 -10.76 1.88 -21.81
CA LEU A 87 -11.69 2.43 -20.82
C LEU A 87 -12.65 1.36 -20.28
N LYS A 88 -13.14 0.45 -21.12
CA LYS A 88 -13.91 -0.72 -20.68
C LYS A 88 -13.09 -1.62 -19.75
N ARG A 89 -11.81 -1.85 -20.07
CA ARG A 89 -10.92 -2.62 -19.20
C ARG A 89 -10.70 -1.95 -17.85
N LEU A 90 -10.54 -0.62 -17.84
CA LEU A 90 -10.45 0.15 -16.60
C LEU A 90 -11.75 0.04 -15.78
N TYR A 91 -12.91 0.08 -16.42
CA TYR A 91 -14.20 -0.14 -15.77
C TYR A 91 -14.27 -1.52 -15.12
N GLU A 92 -13.93 -2.59 -15.84
CA GLU A 92 -13.90 -3.95 -15.31
C GLU A 92 -12.97 -4.11 -14.11
N VAL A 93 -11.77 -3.53 -14.18
CA VAL A 93 -10.81 -3.53 -13.06
C VAL A 93 -11.38 -2.77 -11.87
N THR A 94 -11.99 -1.61 -12.10
CA THR A 94 -12.63 -0.80 -11.05
C THR A 94 -13.74 -1.60 -10.36
N GLN A 95 -14.64 -2.22 -11.13
CA GLN A 95 -15.70 -3.08 -10.59
C GLN A 95 -15.09 -4.24 -9.79
N ALA A 96 -14.13 -4.96 -10.35
CA ALA A 96 -13.48 -6.07 -9.68
C ALA A 96 -12.90 -5.65 -8.31
N VAL A 97 -12.22 -4.50 -8.24
CA VAL A 97 -11.65 -3.95 -7.00
C VAL A 97 -12.75 -3.56 -6.01
N THR A 98 -13.81 -2.90 -6.46
CA THR A 98 -14.96 -2.53 -5.62
C THR A 98 -15.63 -3.75 -4.98
N PHE A 99 -15.63 -4.90 -5.65
CA PHE A 99 -16.22 -6.13 -5.13
C PHE A 99 -15.24 -7.06 -4.38
N LEU A 100 -13.96 -6.68 -4.24
CA LEU A 100 -13.01 -7.46 -3.45
C LEU A 100 -13.40 -7.48 -1.96
N PRO A 101 -13.18 -8.60 -1.26
CA PRO A 101 -13.33 -8.63 0.20
C PRO A 101 -12.32 -7.67 0.84
N SER A 102 -12.73 -7.05 1.94
CA SER A 102 -11.89 -6.11 2.72
C SER A 102 -11.53 -4.80 2.01
N VAL A 103 -12.13 -4.51 0.85
CA VAL A 103 -12.06 -3.19 0.22
C VAL A 103 -13.29 -2.38 0.62
N GLU A 104 -13.07 -1.15 1.07
CA GLU A 104 -14.14 -0.21 1.31
C GLU A 104 -14.63 0.37 -0.03
N ARG A 105 -15.87 0.05 -0.39
CA ARG A 105 -16.48 0.40 -1.68
C ARG A 105 -16.52 1.90 -1.95
N LEU A 106 -16.81 2.70 -0.91
CA LEU A 106 -16.88 4.16 -1.00
C LEU A 106 -15.50 4.80 -1.20
N GLY A 107 -14.43 4.12 -0.78
CA GLY A 107 -13.05 4.57 -0.92
C GLY A 107 -12.41 4.25 -2.27
N VAL A 108 -13.07 3.50 -3.16
CA VAL A 108 -12.53 3.21 -4.49
C VAL A 108 -12.64 4.46 -5.36
N GLN A 109 -11.50 4.89 -5.91
CA GLN A 109 -11.39 6.04 -6.81
C GLN A 109 -10.80 5.60 -8.16
N SER A 110 -11.48 5.97 -9.24
CA SER A 110 -11.16 5.66 -10.63
C SER A 110 -11.80 6.71 -11.56
N LEU A 111 -11.42 6.76 -12.84
CA LEU A 111 -12.09 7.64 -13.80
C LEU A 111 -13.59 7.35 -13.91
N TRP A 112 -14.01 6.12 -13.62
CA TRP A 112 -15.40 5.66 -13.69
C TRP A 112 -16.21 5.86 -12.41
N THR A 113 -15.59 6.28 -11.32
CA THR A 113 -16.29 6.44 -10.04
C THR A 113 -16.80 7.87 -9.88
N PRO A 114 -17.97 8.06 -9.22
CA PRO A 114 -18.58 9.37 -9.08
C PRO A 114 -17.83 10.30 -8.12
N ASN A 115 -16.76 9.84 -7.47
CA ASN A 115 -15.87 10.63 -6.62
C ASN A 115 -14.65 11.21 -7.39
N SER A 116 -14.64 11.10 -8.72
CA SER A 116 -13.63 11.70 -9.59
C SER A 116 -14.25 12.86 -10.37
N PHE A 117 -13.83 14.08 -10.05
CA PHE A 117 -14.39 15.31 -10.61
C PHE A 117 -13.31 16.17 -11.27
N VAL A 118 -13.74 16.94 -12.26
CA VAL A 118 -13.00 18.10 -12.77
C VAL A 118 -13.56 19.32 -12.08
N ASN A 119 -12.68 20.08 -11.42
CA ASN A 119 -13.03 21.37 -10.83
C ASN A 119 -12.59 22.47 -11.79
N GLU A 120 -13.54 23.29 -12.24
CA GLU A 120 -13.27 24.43 -13.10
C GLU A 120 -13.76 25.72 -12.42
N ILE A 121 -12.93 26.78 -12.52
CA ILE A 121 -13.31 28.12 -12.09
C ILE A 121 -13.86 28.84 -13.31
N THR A 122 -15.15 29.14 -13.26
CA THR A 122 -15.88 29.87 -14.29
C THR A 122 -16.19 31.29 -13.82
N GLU A 123 -16.57 32.19 -14.74
CA GLU A 123 -16.99 33.56 -14.39
C GLU A 123 -18.21 33.59 -13.44
N GLU A 124 -19.01 32.53 -13.46
CA GLU A 124 -20.22 32.35 -12.65
C GLU A 124 -19.93 31.66 -11.29
N GLY A 125 -18.71 31.14 -11.09
CA GLY A 125 -18.28 30.50 -9.84
C GLY A 125 -17.55 29.17 -10.03
N PHE A 126 -17.56 28.33 -8.99
CA PHE A 126 -16.95 26.99 -9.00
C PHE A 126 -17.89 25.96 -9.61
N ARG A 127 -17.41 25.21 -10.59
CA ARG A 127 -18.12 24.09 -11.20
C ARG A 127 -17.35 22.79 -10.95
N ALA A 128 -18.05 21.77 -10.45
CA ALA A 128 -17.49 20.45 -10.18
C ALA A 128 -18.29 19.40 -10.93
N ASP A 129 -17.80 18.98 -12.10
CA ASP A 129 -18.46 18.00 -12.95
C ASP A 129 -17.77 16.64 -12.84
N PRO A 130 -18.53 15.52 -12.79
CA PRO A 130 -17.94 14.19 -12.76
C PRO A 130 -17.18 13.93 -14.06
N LEU A 131 -16.02 13.30 -13.94
CA LEU A 131 -15.08 13.11 -15.04
C LEU A 131 -15.63 12.16 -16.12
N ILE A 132 -16.41 11.16 -15.71
CA ILE A 132 -17.30 10.37 -16.56
C ILE A 132 -18.70 10.46 -15.95
N ALA A 133 -19.69 10.91 -16.73
CA ALA A 133 -21.07 11.00 -16.25
C ALA A 133 -21.64 9.60 -15.93
N GLY A 134 -22.37 9.48 -14.82
CA GLY A 134 -23.00 8.22 -14.40
C GLY A 134 -24.07 7.68 -15.36
N THR A 135 -24.48 8.46 -16.36
CA THR A 135 -25.38 8.06 -17.44
C THR A 135 -24.66 7.30 -18.56
N ILE A 136 -23.32 7.33 -18.60
CA ILE A 136 -22.51 6.68 -19.64
C ILE A 136 -22.13 5.28 -19.18
N THR A 137 -22.51 4.27 -19.97
CA THR A 137 -22.07 2.89 -19.77
C THR A 137 -20.87 2.55 -20.68
N PRO A 138 -20.02 1.56 -20.32
CA PRO A 138 -18.89 1.16 -21.14
C PRO A 138 -19.25 0.75 -22.58
N ASP A 139 -20.46 0.19 -22.78
CA ASP A 139 -20.93 -0.25 -24.10
C ASP A 139 -21.49 0.90 -24.95
N GLN A 140 -21.73 2.07 -24.36
CA GLN A 140 -22.18 3.29 -25.03
C GLN A 140 -21.05 4.27 -25.33
N LEU A 141 -19.78 3.85 -25.15
CA LEU A 141 -18.62 4.70 -25.42
C LEU A 141 -18.51 5.01 -26.92
N THR A 142 -18.78 6.27 -27.27
CA THR A 142 -18.54 6.81 -28.61
C THR A 142 -17.19 7.54 -28.66
N GLU A 143 -16.63 7.75 -29.86
CA GLU A 143 -15.40 8.53 -30.01
C GLU A 143 -15.54 9.96 -29.48
N ALA A 144 -16.71 10.59 -29.66
CA ALA A 144 -17.01 11.90 -29.11
C ALA A 144 -16.95 11.90 -27.58
N THR A 145 -17.63 10.94 -26.94
CA THR A 145 -17.61 10.77 -25.48
C THR A 145 -16.19 10.55 -24.96
N ILE A 146 -15.39 9.71 -25.62
CA ILE A 146 -14.00 9.44 -25.23
C ILE A 146 -13.14 10.71 -25.35
N ALA A 147 -13.35 11.50 -26.41
CA ALA A 147 -12.66 12.77 -26.59
C ALA A 147 -13.02 13.78 -25.50
N ASP A 148 -14.28 13.82 -25.07
CA ASP A 148 -14.74 14.67 -23.97
C ASP A 148 -14.12 14.26 -22.63
N ILE A 149 -14.13 12.96 -22.30
CA ILE A 149 -13.48 12.41 -21.10
C ILE A 149 -11.99 12.76 -21.10
N ARG A 150 -11.32 12.62 -22.25
CA ARG A 150 -9.90 12.99 -22.40
C ARG A 150 -9.67 14.47 -22.13
N ARG A 151 -10.55 15.34 -22.64
CA ARG A 151 -10.50 16.80 -22.42
C ARG A 151 -10.68 17.14 -20.95
N ALA A 152 -11.72 16.59 -20.33
CA ALA A 152 -12.03 16.76 -18.93
C ALA A 152 -10.83 16.33 -18.06
N THR A 153 -10.24 15.17 -18.35
CA THR A 153 -9.05 14.68 -17.64
C THR A 153 -7.84 15.61 -17.76
N ALA A 154 -7.67 16.29 -18.91
CA ALA A 154 -6.57 17.23 -19.11
C ALA A 154 -6.79 18.58 -18.41
N GLN A 155 -8.06 18.92 -18.12
CA GLN A 155 -8.44 20.15 -17.41
C GLN A 155 -8.42 19.98 -15.88
N GLY A 156 -8.62 18.75 -15.38
CA GLY A 156 -8.55 18.43 -13.96
C GLY A 156 -7.10 18.44 -13.44
N GLY A 157 -6.69 19.57 -12.86
CA GLY A 157 -5.43 19.77 -12.14
C GLY A 157 -5.64 20.64 -10.92
#